data_AF-A0A8X6VWP6-F1
#
_entry.id   AF-A0A8X6VWP6-F1
#
_cell.length_a   1.000
_cell.length_b   1.000
_cell.length_c   1.000
_cell.angle_alpha   90.00
_cell.angle_beta   90.00
_cell.angle_gamma   90.00
#
_symmetry.space_group_name_H-M   'P 1'
#
loop_
_entity.id
_entity.type
_entity.pdbx_description
1 polymer ?
#
loop_
_entity_poly.entity_id
_entity_poly.type
_entity_poly.pdbx_seq_one_letter_code
_entity_poly.pdbx_strand_id
1 'polypeptide(L)'
;MQTYKLDPCWYFTTPALSWGAMLLLTKVAIELFTDYDMLLFIEKGARGGISQCCNPHAIANNKYMSNFNPDDEIKYLMHLDANNLYGGAMSKYLPLKDFVWSDNNLTEEDILNLSD
;
A
#
# COMPACT_ATOMS: atom_id res chain seq x y z
N MET A 1 28.09 -6.54 -1.31
CA MET A 1 28.19 -8.00 -1.07
C MET A 1 27.94 -8.44 0.37
N GLN A 2 28.27 -7.69 1.43
CA GLN A 2 28.13 -8.21 2.81
C GLN A 2 26.68 -8.42 3.29
N THR A 3 25.75 -7.51 2.97
CA THR A 3 24.37 -7.58 3.46
C THR A 3 23.51 -8.63 2.72
N TYR A 4 23.32 -8.46 1.41
CA TYR A 4 22.44 -9.32 0.62
C TYR A 4 23.17 -10.35 -0.24
N LYS A 5 24.50 -10.36 -0.24
CA LYS A 5 25.33 -11.20 -1.13
C LYS A 5 25.09 -10.97 -2.63
N LEU A 6 24.40 -9.90 -2.98
CA LEU A 6 24.28 -9.39 -4.34
C LEU A 6 25.36 -8.35 -4.61
N ASP A 7 25.79 -8.29 -5.87
CA ASP A 7 26.67 -7.26 -6.39
C ASP A 7 25.82 -6.17 -7.07
N PRO A 8 25.75 -4.95 -6.52
CA PRO A 8 24.97 -3.85 -7.07
C PRO A 8 25.34 -3.49 -8.52
N CYS A 9 26.59 -3.75 -8.95
CA CYS A 9 27.04 -3.45 -10.31
C CYS A 9 26.33 -4.27 -11.39
N TRP A 10 25.63 -5.35 -11.02
CA TRP A 10 24.83 -6.16 -11.93
C TRP A 10 23.40 -5.67 -12.13
N TYR A 11 23.00 -4.59 -11.44
CA TYR A 11 21.65 -4.04 -11.50
C TYR A 11 21.68 -2.62 -12.06
N PHE A 12 20.81 -2.35 -13.03
CA PHE A 12 20.69 -1.02 -13.63
C PHE A 12 20.03 0.01 -12.69
N THR A 13 19.22 -0.43 -11.73
CA THR A 13 18.46 0.45 -10.83
C THR A 13 18.37 -0.11 -9.42
N THR A 14 18.19 0.78 -8.43
CA THR A 14 18.00 0.38 -7.02
C THR A 14 16.77 -0.51 -6.81
N PRO A 15 15.59 -0.25 -7.41
CA PRO A 15 14.45 -1.15 -7.29
C PRO A 15 14.73 -2.56 -7.82
N ALA A 16 15.49 -2.69 -8.91
CA ALA A 16 15.87 -4.01 -9.43
C ALA A 16 16.77 -4.77 -8.45
N LEU A 17 17.71 -4.08 -7.80
CA LEU A 17 18.53 -4.65 -6.73
C LEU A 17 17.68 -5.05 -5.51
N SER A 18 16.76 -4.19 -5.07
CA SER A 18 15.84 -4.47 -3.96
C SER A 18 14.94 -5.67 -4.26
N TRP A 19 14.42 -5.77 -5.49
CA TRP A 19 13.63 -6.91 -5.95
C TRP A 19 14.44 -8.21 -5.93
N GLY A 20 15.66 -8.19 -6.48
CA GLY A 20 16.58 -9.33 -6.43
C GLY A 20 16.92 -9.76 -5.00
N ALA A 21 17.14 -8.80 -4.10
CA ALA A 21 17.40 -9.08 -2.68
C ALA A 21 16.18 -9.71 -2.00
N MET A 22 14.97 -9.20 -2.28
CA MET A 22 13.71 -9.74 -1.76
C MET A 22 13.52 -11.20 -2.18
N LEU A 23 13.69 -11.51 -3.46
CA LEU A 23 13.57 -12.89 -3.97
C LEU A 23 14.61 -13.83 -3.35
N LEU A 24 15.86 -13.37 -3.22
CA LEU A 24 16.94 -14.18 -2.63
C LEU A 24 16.70 -14.51 -1.15
N LEU A 25 16.19 -13.54 -0.38
CA LEU A 25 15.94 -13.69 1.05
C LEU A 25 14.71 -14.54 1.34
N THR A 26 13.60 -14.25 0.66
CA THR A 26 12.30 -14.89 0.91
C THR A 26 12.17 -16.23 0.20
N LYS A 27 12.88 -16.42 -0.92
CA LYS A 27 12.77 -17.58 -1.82
C LYS A 27 11.33 -17.82 -2.31
N VAL A 28 10.53 -16.77 -2.31
CA VAL A 28 9.15 -16.83 -2.77
C VAL A 28 9.11 -17.08 -4.29
N ALA A 29 8.20 -17.93 -4.73
CA ALA A 29 7.90 -18.13 -6.14
C ALA A 29 6.65 -17.31 -6.48
N ILE A 30 6.82 -16.29 -7.34
CA ILE A 30 5.75 -15.44 -7.83
C ILE A 30 5.38 -15.95 -9.23
N GLU A 31 4.12 -16.33 -9.41
CA GLU A 31 3.61 -16.74 -10.72
C GLU A 31 3.56 -15.54 -11.66
N LEU A 32 3.98 -15.77 -12.90
CA LEU A 32 3.86 -14.79 -13.97
C LEU A 32 2.51 -14.96 -14.66
N PHE A 33 1.78 -13.87 -14.86
CA PHE A 33 0.59 -13.88 -15.72
C PHE A 33 0.96 -14.27 -17.14
N THR A 34 0.39 -15.38 -17.62
CA THR A 34 0.56 -15.87 -18.99
C THR A 34 -0.64 -15.53 -19.87
N ASP A 35 -1.80 -15.33 -19.27
CA ASP A 35 -3.01 -14.81 -19.92
C ASP A 35 -2.92 -13.27 -20.02
N TYR A 36 -3.03 -12.77 -21.25
CA TYR A 36 -2.99 -11.35 -21.56
C TYR A 36 -4.17 -10.59 -20.94
N ASP A 37 -5.36 -11.18 -20.92
CA ASP A 37 -6.56 -10.54 -20.40
C ASP A 37 -6.50 -10.44 -18.87
N MET A 38 -5.89 -11.42 -18.19
CA MET A 38 -5.65 -11.35 -16.73
C MET A 38 -4.69 -10.20 -16.39
N LEU A 39 -3.60 -10.07 -17.14
CA LEU A 39 -2.64 -8.99 -16.95
C LEU A 39 -3.32 -7.63 -17.07
N LEU A 40 -4.07 -7.40 -18.15
CA LEU A 40 -4.80 -6.15 -18.37
C LEU A 40 -5.84 -5.88 -17.29
N PHE A 41 -6.52 -6.92 -16.81
CA PHE A 41 -7.51 -6.79 -15.74
C PHE A 41 -6.86 -6.31 -14.44
N ILE A 42 -5.73 -6.90 -14.03
CA ILE A 42 -5.00 -6.51 -12.82
C ILE A 42 -4.41 -5.11 -12.96
N GLU A 43 -3.79 -4.78 -14.09
CA GLU A 43 -3.24 -3.44 -14.35
C GLU A 43 -4.35 -2.38 -14.32
N LYS A 44 -5.52 -2.67 -14.88
CA LYS A 44 -6.70 -1.78 -14.82
C LYS A 44 -7.25 -1.66 -13.41
N GLY A 45 -7.09 -2.67 -12.57
CA GLY A 45 -7.48 -2.66 -11.15
C GLY A 45 -6.51 -1.90 -10.25
N ALA A 46 -5.23 -1.79 -10.62
CA ALA A 46 -4.22 -1.14 -9.80
C ALA A 46 -4.53 0.34 -9.56
N ARG A 47 -4.40 0.79 -8.30
CA ARG A 47 -4.57 2.18 -7.88
C ARG A 47 -3.35 2.62 -7.08
N GLY A 48 -3.04 3.91 -7.14
CA GLY A 48 -1.98 4.53 -6.34
C GLY A 48 -2.43 4.87 -4.93
N GLY A 49 -1.65 5.71 -4.25
CA GLY A 49 -2.00 6.23 -2.94
C GLY A 49 -3.27 7.09 -2.97
N ILE A 50 -4.05 7.05 -1.89
CA ILE A 50 -5.23 7.88 -1.72
C ILE A 50 -4.79 9.29 -1.29
N SER A 51 -5.25 10.31 -2.02
CA SER A 51 -5.11 11.71 -1.63
C SER A 51 -6.49 12.36 -1.65
N GLN A 52 -6.97 12.77 -0.48
CA GLN A 52 -8.31 13.31 -0.30
C GLN A 52 -8.29 14.49 0.68
N CYS A 53 -9.08 15.53 0.37
CA CYS A 53 -9.31 16.67 1.25
C CYS A 53 -10.82 16.80 1.50
N CYS A 54 -11.29 16.27 2.64
CA CYS A 54 -12.72 16.33 3.01
C CYS A 54 -13.12 17.65 3.66
N ASN A 55 -12.17 18.30 4.35
CA ASN A 55 -12.35 19.62 4.92
C ASN A 55 -11.17 20.51 4.51
N PRO A 56 -11.37 21.46 3.57
CA PRO A 56 -10.28 22.28 3.05
C PRO A 56 -9.70 23.26 4.07
N HIS A 57 -10.39 23.51 5.18
CA HIS A 57 -9.93 24.45 6.19
C HIS A 57 -10.36 24.07 7.61
N ALA A 58 -9.40 23.97 8.52
CA ALA A 58 -9.63 23.75 9.94
C ALA A 58 -8.68 24.62 10.75
N ILE A 59 -9.21 25.30 11.77
CA ILE A 59 -8.43 26.11 12.70
C ILE A 59 -8.51 25.46 14.08
N ALA A 60 -7.36 25.29 14.73
CA ALA A 60 -7.29 24.85 16.11
C ALA A 60 -7.80 25.97 17.05
N ASN A 61 -8.63 25.61 18.02
CA ASN A 61 -9.07 26.52 19.08
C ASN A 61 -8.89 25.80 20.42
N ASN A 62 -7.71 25.91 21.02
CA ASN A 62 -7.43 25.31 22.31
C ASN A 62 -6.47 26.18 23.10
N LYS A 63 -6.34 25.91 24.41
CA LYS A 63 -5.56 26.71 25.36
C LYS A 63 -4.09 26.93 25.00
N TYR A 64 -3.54 26.18 24.05
CA TYR A 64 -2.16 26.32 23.58
C TYR A 64 -2.02 27.31 22.43
N MET A 65 -3.13 27.78 21.85
CA MET A 65 -3.15 28.76 20.76
C MET A 65 -3.14 30.20 21.29
N SER A 66 -2.42 31.09 20.62
CA SER A 66 -2.31 32.52 21.00
C SER A 66 -3.63 33.28 20.83
N ASN A 67 -4.51 32.81 19.96
CA ASN A 67 -5.82 33.38 19.65
C ASN A 67 -6.98 32.53 20.21
N PHE A 68 -6.75 31.79 21.31
CA PHE A 68 -7.78 30.98 21.94
C PHE A 68 -8.99 31.83 22.35
N ASN A 69 -10.19 31.41 21.93
CA ASN A 69 -11.44 32.02 22.32
C ASN A 69 -12.25 31.03 23.18
N PRO A 70 -12.52 31.35 24.48
CA PRO A 70 -13.29 30.47 25.36
C PRO A 70 -14.78 30.38 24.99
N ASP A 71 -15.30 31.33 24.21
CA ASP A 71 -16.70 31.33 23.76
C ASP A 71 -16.91 30.40 22.54
N ASP A 72 -15.83 30.02 21.86
CA ASP A 72 -15.86 29.11 20.72
C ASP A 72 -15.60 27.65 21.13
N GLU A 73 -16.02 26.71 20.28
CA GLU A 73 -15.78 25.28 20.47
C GLU A 73 -14.28 24.95 20.58
N ILE A 74 -13.90 24.13 21.56
CA ILE A 74 -12.52 23.67 21.74
C ILE A 74 -12.14 22.66 20.65
N LYS A 75 -11.15 23.00 19.82
CA LYS A 75 -10.68 22.20 18.68
C LYS A 75 -9.17 21.91 18.77
N TYR A 76 -8.83 20.64 18.57
CA TYR A 76 -7.45 20.18 18.39
C TYR A 76 -7.28 19.65 16.97
N LEU A 77 -6.09 19.86 16.39
CA LEU A 77 -5.72 19.27 15.11
C LEU A 77 -4.74 18.12 15.37
N MET A 78 -4.92 17.02 14.66
CA MET A 78 -4.08 15.83 14.74
C MET A 78 -3.46 15.54 13.38
N HIS A 79 -2.16 15.29 13.37
CA HIS A 79 -1.44 14.83 12.19
C HIS A 79 -0.86 13.44 12.49
N LEU A 80 -1.28 12.44 11.71
CA LEU A 80 -0.82 11.07 11.83
C LEU A 80 -0.06 10.70 10.56
N ASP A 81 1.10 10.07 10.71
CA ASP A 81 1.88 9.52 9.61
C ASP A 81 2.26 8.07 9.93
N ALA A 82 2.05 7.19 8.96
CA ALA A 82 2.34 5.78 9.12
C ALA A 82 3.79 5.49 8.71
N ASN A 83 4.62 5.10 9.69
CA ASN A 83 6.00 4.69 9.43
C ASN A 83 6.05 3.45 8.52
N ASN A 84 6.59 3.60 7.31
CA ASN A 84 6.75 2.53 6.32
C ASN A 84 5.42 1.82 5.96
N LEU A 85 4.39 2.60 5.58
CA LEU A 85 3.06 2.10 5.24
C LEU A 85 3.09 0.91 4.26
N TYR A 86 3.79 1.05 3.12
CA TYR A 86 3.87 -0.02 2.13
C TYR A 86 4.61 -1.25 2.65
N GLY A 87 5.70 -1.08 3.41
CA GLY A 87 6.38 -2.21 4.04
C GLY A 87 5.51 -2.97 5.04
N GLY A 88 4.66 -2.23 5.78
CA GLY A 88 3.65 -2.80 6.65
C GLY A 88 2.61 -3.63 5.88
N ALA A 89 2.10 -3.10 4.77
CA ALA A 89 1.19 -3.81 3.87
C ALA A 89 1.84 -5.05 3.24
N MET A 90 3.09 -4.94 2.80
CA MET A 90 3.87 -6.05 2.23
C MET A 90 4.21 -7.16 3.24
N SER A 91 4.01 -6.91 4.54
CA SER A 91 4.19 -7.92 5.59
C SER A 91 2.92 -8.74 5.85
N LYS A 92 1.83 -8.47 5.13
CA LYS A 92 0.57 -9.23 5.19
C LYS A 92 0.55 -10.31 4.11
N TYR A 93 -0.49 -11.16 4.12
CA TYR A 93 -0.69 -12.14 3.05
C TYR A 93 -0.91 -11.42 1.72
N LEU A 94 -0.18 -11.86 0.70
CA LEU A 94 -0.27 -11.34 -0.66
C LEU A 94 -0.56 -12.49 -1.63
N PRO A 95 -1.29 -12.24 -2.73
CA PRO A 95 -1.49 -13.24 -3.76
C PRO A 95 -0.16 -13.48 -4.50
N LEU A 96 0.26 -14.75 -4.59
CA LEU A 96 1.55 -15.13 -5.16
C LEU A 96 1.45 -16.00 -6.41
N LYS A 97 0.42 -16.86 -6.48
CA LYS A 97 0.25 -17.89 -7.50
C LYS A 97 -1.15 -18.50 -7.49
N ASP A 98 -1.37 -19.44 -8.41
CA ASP A 98 -2.58 -20.19 -8.67
C ASP A 98 -3.74 -19.28 -9.12
N PHE A 99 -3.42 -18.31 -9.98
CA PHE A 99 -4.39 -17.34 -10.51
C PHE A 99 -5.34 -18.00 -11.51
N VAL A 100 -6.66 -17.85 -11.26
CA VAL A 100 -7.71 -18.37 -12.13
C VAL A 100 -8.83 -17.35 -12.29
N TRP A 101 -9.49 -17.37 -13.44
CA TRP A 101 -10.75 -16.66 -13.61
C TRP A 101 -11.82 -17.33 -12.73
N SER A 102 -12.64 -16.51 -12.07
CA SER A 102 -13.81 -17.02 -11.36
C SER A 102 -14.99 -17.08 -12.32
N ASP A 103 -15.63 -18.24 -12.42
CA ASP A 103 -16.90 -18.39 -13.12
C ASP A 103 -18.09 -17.85 -12.30
N ASN A 104 -17.85 -17.44 -11.04
CA ASN A 104 -18.86 -16.90 -10.16
C ASN A 104 -19.03 -15.39 -10.41
N ASN A 105 -20.28 -14.95 -10.54
CA ASN A 105 -20.62 -13.53 -10.49
C ASN A 105 -20.60 -13.05 -9.04
N LEU A 106 -19.41 -12.73 -8.53
CA LEU A 106 -19.24 -12.12 -7.22
C LEU A 106 -19.71 -10.66 -7.25
N THR A 107 -20.53 -10.28 -6.27
CA THR A 107 -20.88 -8.88 -6.03
C THR A 107 -19.85 -8.21 -5.13
N GLU A 108 -19.88 -6.87 -5.05
CA GLU A 108 -19.01 -6.11 -4.13
C GLU A 108 -19.23 -6.54 -2.67
N GLU A 109 -20.48 -6.82 -2.30
CA GLU A 109 -20.84 -7.25 -0.95
C GLU A 109 -20.30 -8.65 -0.64
N ASP A 110 -20.28 -9.56 -1.63
CA ASP A 110 -19.66 -10.87 -1.46
C ASP A 110 -18.15 -10.75 -1.18
N ILE A 111 -17.47 -9.86 -1.90
CA ILE A 111 -16.01 -9.64 -1.76
C ILE A 111 -15.67 -9.06 -0.39
N LEU A 112 -16.43 -8.07 0.08
CA LEU A 112 -16.19 -7.42 1.37
C LEU A 112 -16.43 -8.33 2.58
N ASN A 113 -17.20 -9.41 2.40
CA ASN A 113 -17.52 -10.38 3.45
C ASN A 113 -16.59 -11.61 3.45
N LEU A 114 -15.62 -11.68 2.53
CA LEU A 114 -14.60 -12.74 2.56
C LEU A 114 -13.77 -12.63 3.83
N SER A 115 -13.47 -13.77 4.45
CA SER A 115 -12.56 -13.81 5.59
C SER A 115 -11.12 -13.55 5.13
N ASP A 116 -10.42 -12.68 5.86
CA ASP A 116 -8.97 -12.45 5.72
C ASP A 116 -8.13 -13.71 5.95
#